data_AF-A0A9D9V4F5-F1
#
_entry.id   AF-A0A9D9V4F5-F1
#
_cell.length_a   1.000
_cell.length_b   1.000
_cell.length_c   1.000
_cell.angle_alpha   90.00
_cell.angle_beta   90.00
_cell.angle_gamma   90.00
#
_symmetry.space_group_name_H-M   'P 1'
#
loop_
_entity.id
_entity.type
_entity.pdbx_description
1 polymer ?
#
loop_
_entity_poly.entity_id
_entity_poly.type
_entity_poly.pdbx_seq_one_letter_code
_entity_poly.pdbx_strand_id
1 'polypeptide(L)'
;MQNEGIIERSIQITISVTLLMTAFFWTGGIWQKAFFLLSFLIGIFSVIGFCPLYVLFRKKIFCPVMNLTKRRSLFLCIYTLILLGIGSYGSIFFTKKIFGEDFQMMNTDYKQTLFETGQEKQLESKENYEKLVISYALFEKKYRSYRPYSLRGDALFDTDLKRVEEIILSVKKKVDNGDLREAHLELETIRPITQDILKRNNFSLLAIALVDFHDSMEKILDKANIQDAPGVIMAYDEASLKLSLVEQEAADVEIQTIRKNLDDLLRLAKDGRLDQLEEKAGELKKSFVRVYLARG
;
A
#
# COMPACT_ATOMS: atom_id res chain seq x y z
N MET A 1 -1.72 -24.45 41.04
CA MET A 1 -2.52 -25.57 40.47
C MET A 1 -1.96 -25.84 39.08
N GLN A 2 -1.39 -27.03 38.86
CA GLN A 2 -0.81 -27.41 37.57
C GLN A 2 -1.92 -27.79 36.60
N ASN A 3 -2.00 -27.10 35.48
CA ASN A 3 -2.91 -27.38 34.39
C ASN A 3 -2.11 -28.00 33.25
N GLU A 4 -2.33 -29.29 33.01
CA GLU A 4 -1.54 -30.07 32.05
C GLU A 4 -2.35 -30.52 30.82
N GLY A 5 -3.59 -30.03 30.69
CA GLY A 5 -4.44 -30.32 29.54
C GLY A 5 -3.90 -29.71 28.24
N ILE A 6 -3.89 -30.50 27.16
CA ILE A 6 -3.39 -30.05 25.85
C ILE A 6 -4.22 -28.89 25.25
N ILE A 7 -5.52 -28.85 25.55
CA ILE A 7 -6.44 -27.82 25.06
C ILE A 7 -6.07 -26.45 25.66
N GLU A 8 -5.90 -26.37 26.98
CA GLU A 8 -5.52 -25.12 27.65
C GLU A 8 -4.18 -24.60 27.12
N ARG A 9 -3.18 -25.48 27.02
CA ARG A 9 -1.85 -25.10 26.49
C ARG A 9 -1.96 -24.60 25.05
N SER A 10 -2.82 -25.20 24.24
CA SER A 10 -3.07 -24.74 22.86
C SER A 10 -3.71 -23.35 22.86
N ILE A 11 -4.70 -23.08 23.73
CA ILE A 11 -5.33 -21.75 23.85
C ILE A 11 -4.29 -20.69 24.27
N GLN A 12 -3.47 -20.99 25.28
CA GLN A 12 -2.44 -20.07 25.75
C GLN A 12 -1.38 -19.81 24.67
N ILE A 13 -0.96 -20.83 23.92
CA ILE A 13 -0.08 -20.69 22.75
C ILE A 13 -0.75 -19.80 21.71
N THR A 14 -2.01 -20.01 21.36
CA THR A 14 -2.72 -19.19 20.38
C THR A 14 -2.77 -17.72 20.79
N ILE A 15 -3.09 -17.44 22.06
CA ILE A 15 -3.10 -16.06 22.58
C ILE A 15 -1.68 -15.47 22.55
N SER A 16 -0.68 -16.21 23.02
CA SER A 16 0.72 -15.79 23.05
C SER A 16 1.24 -15.47 21.64
N VAL A 17 1.00 -16.36 20.68
CA VAL A 17 1.36 -16.15 19.27
C VAL A 17 0.60 -14.96 18.69
N THR A 18 -0.71 -14.86 18.88
CA THR A 18 -1.49 -13.72 18.37
C THR A 18 -0.93 -12.39 18.88
N LEU A 19 -0.64 -12.28 20.17
CA LEU A 19 -0.02 -11.09 20.75
C LEU A 19 1.39 -10.83 20.20
N LEU A 20 2.19 -11.88 19.99
CA LEU A 20 3.51 -11.76 19.38
C LEU A 20 3.41 -11.18 17.97
N MET A 21 2.45 -11.69 17.18
CA MET A 21 2.20 -11.25 15.83
C MET A 21 1.72 -9.80 15.79
N THR A 22 0.80 -9.41 16.68
CA THR A 22 0.35 -8.02 16.82
C THR A 22 1.50 -7.08 17.23
N ALA A 23 2.33 -7.50 18.19
CA ALA A 23 3.51 -6.75 18.63
C ALA A 23 4.50 -6.56 17.47
N PHE A 24 4.80 -7.64 16.77
CA PHE A 24 5.84 -7.64 15.75
C PHE A 24 5.38 -6.97 14.46
N PHE A 25 4.15 -7.18 13.99
CA PHE A 25 3.73 -6.74 12.66
C PHE A 25 2.82 -5.53 12.66
N TRP A 26 2.01 -5.29 13.70
CA TRP A 26 0.85 -4.39 13.61
C TRP A 26 0.94 -3.14 14.49
N THR A 27 1.93 -3.08 15.38
CA THR A 27 2.03 -2.03 16.39
C THR A 27 3.45 -1.48 16.48
N GLY A 28 3.55 -0.26 17.01
CA GLY A 28 4.81 0.39 17.31
C GLY A 28 4.76 1.08 18.68
N GLY A 29 5.88 1.68 19.09
CA GLY A 29 5.96 2.45 20.33
C GLY A 29 5.72 1.63 21.60
N ILE A 30 4.96 2.21 22.55
CA ILE A 30 4.76 1.60 23.88
C ILE A 30 3.87 0.34 23.84
N TRP A 31 2.88 0.31 22.94
CA TRP A 31 1.96 -0.81 22.78
C TRP A 31 2.67 -2.07 22.28
N GLN A 32 3.64 -1.89 21.36
CA GLN A 32 4.47 -2.99 20.90
C GLN A 32 5.23 -3.66 22.07
N LYS A 33 5.85 -2.87 22.96
CA LYS A 33 6.55 -3.40 24.14
C LYS A 33 5.59 -4.13 25.08
N ALA A 34 4.40 -3.58 25.33
CA ALA A 34 3.39 -4.19 26.17
C ALA A 34 2.93 -5.56 25.61
N PHE A 35 2.66 -5.64 24.30
CA PHE A 35 2.26 -6.90 23.66
C PHE A 35 3.36 -7.95 23.63
N PHE A 36 4.63 -7.56 23.42
CA PHE A 36 5.76 -8.49 23.56
C PHE A 36 5.86 -9.07 24.97
N LEU A 37 5.75 -8.23 26.00
CA LEU A 37 5.81 -8.67 27.39
C LEU A 37 4.66 -9.64 27.71
N LEU A 38 3.43 -9.30 27.32
CA LEU A 38 2.27 -10.13 27.58
C LEU A 38 2.34 -11.47 26.82
N SER A 39 2.78 -11.44 25.56
CA SER A 39 3.02 -12.63 24.76
C SER A 39 4.01 -13.58 25.43
N PHE A 40 5.14 -13.05 25.92
CA PHE A 40 6.18 -13.83 26.60
C PHE A 40 5.66 -14.45 27.91
N LEU A 41 4.97 -13.68 28.74
CA LEU A 41 4.40 -14.17 30.01
C LEU A 41 3.40 -15.30 29.78
N ILE A 42 2.47 -15.14 28.83
CA ILE A 42 1.48 -16.17 28.50
C ILE A 42 2.15 -17.40 27.87
N GLY A 43 3.19 -17.18 27.05
CA GLY A 43 4.00 -18.25 26.50
C GLY A 43 4.65 -19.10 27.59
N ILE A 44 5.25 -18.48 28.62
CA ILE A 44 5.81 -19.18 29.78
C ILE A 44 4.72 -20.01 30.48
N PHE A 45 3.54 -19.43 30.71
CA PHE A 45 2.42 -20.15 31.34
C PHE A 45 2.04 -21.42 30.59
N SER A 46 2.06 -21.38 29.25
CA SER A 46 1.78 -22.53 28.40
C SER A 46 2.82 -23.65 28.51
N VAL A 47 4.08 -23.30 28.82
CA VAL A 47 5.19 -24.25 29.01
C VAL A 47 5.16 -24.86 30.41
N ILE A 48 5.01 -24.05 31.45
CA ILE A 48 5.00 -24.52 32.84
C ILE A 48 3.66 -25.15 33.25
N GLY A 49 2.59 -24.97 32.45
CA GLY A 49 1.26 -25.46 32.77
C GLY A 49 0.56 -24.64 33.84
N PHE A 50 0.74 -23.31 33.85
CA PHE A 50 0.05 -22.41 34.76
C PHE A 50 -1.22 -21.86 34.09
N CYS A 51 -2.35 -21.80 34.82
CA CYS A 51 -3.62 -21.34 34.29
C CYS A 51 -4.10 -20.06 35.01
N PRO A 52 -3.79 -18.87 34.48
CA PRO A 52 -4.22 -17.60 35.09
C PRO A 52 -5.74 -17.37 34.99
N LEU A 53 -6.39 -17.87 33.93
CA LEU A 53 -7.85 -17.76 33.76
C LEU A 53 -8.61 -18.46 34.90
N TYR A 54 -8.08 -19.55 35.45
CA TYR A 54 -8.68 -20.24 36.59
C TYR A 54 -8.65 -19.40 37.87
N VAL A 55 -7.55 -18.69 38.12
CA VAL A 55 -7.41 -17.77 39.26
C VAL A 55 -8.41 -16.62 39.15
N LEU A 56 -8.64 -16.11 37.93
CA LEU A 56 -9.58 -15.03 37.65
C LEU A 56 -11.05 -15.45 37.73
N PHE A 57 -11.41 -16.63 37.20
CA PHE A 57 -12.82 -17.04 37.07
C PHE A 57 -13.35 -17.94 38.20
N ARG A 58 -12.53 -18.34 39.17
CA ARG A 58 -12.90 -19.10 40.40
C ARG A 58 -13.79 -20.35 40.20
N LYS A 59 -13.97 -20.86 38.97
CA LYS A 59 -14.77 -22.06 38.70
C LYS A 59 -13.89 -23.31 38.82
N LYS A 60 -14.27 -24.23 39.71
CA LYS A 60 -13.70 -25.59 39.83
C LYS A 60 -14.06 -26.45 38.62
N ILE A 61 -13.48 -26.17 37.45
CA ILE A 61 -13.49 -27.10 36.32
C ILE A 61 -12.39 -28.12 36.59
N PHE A 62 -12.76 -29.40 36.69
CA PHE A 62 -11.84 -30.52 36.87
C PHE A 62 -10.73 -30.47 35.80
N CYS A 63 -9.50 -30.19 36.22
CA CYS A 63 -8.32 -30.31 35.37
C CYS A 63 -7.65 -31.65 35.67
N PRO A 64 -7.70 -32.64 34.76
CA PRO A 64 -6.88 -33.83 34.91
C PRO A 64 -5.41 -33.42 34.78
N VAL A 65 -4.62 -33.74 35.81
CA VAL A 65 -3.15 -33.68 35.76
C VAL A 65 -2.71 -34.75 34.76
N MET A 66 -2.04 -34.35 33.69
CA MET A 66 -1.70 -35.16 32.53
C MET A 66 -0.27 -34.82 32.07
N ASN A 67 0.69 -35.68 32.41
CA ASN A 67 2.08 -35.48 32.02
C ASN A 67 2.24 -35.18 30.51
N LEU A 68 3.10 -34.20 30.20
CA LEU A 68 3.40 -33.80 28.83
C LEU A 68 4.28 -34.88 28.18
N THR A 69 3.68 -35.72 27.33
CA THR A 69 4.45 -36.73 26.58
C THR A 69 5.27 -36.07 25.46
N LYS A 70 6.38 -36.70 25.04
CA LYS A 70 7.20 -36.23 23.90
C LYS A 70 6.35 -35.96 22.65
N ARG A 71 5.36 -36.82 22.36
CA ARG A 71 4.43 -36.67 21.23
C ARG A 71 3.56 -35.42 21.35
N ARG A 72 3.06 -35.10 22.54
CA ARG A 72 2.23 -33.90 22.78
C ARG A 72 3.08 -32.62 22.74
N SER A 73 4.28 -32.66 23.30
CA SER A 73 5.24 -31.55 23.18
C SER A 73 5.58 -31.26 21.71
N LEU A 74 5.83 -32.31 20.93
CA LEU A 74 6.08 -32.18 19.49
C LEU A 74 4.87 -31.58 18.76
N PHE A 75 3.66 -32.04 19.07
CA PHE A 75 2.43 -31.46 18.52
C PHE A 75 2.32 -29.96 18.81
N LEU A 76 2.51 -29.53 20.07
CA LEU A 76 2.42 -28.11 20.44
C LEU A 76 3.50 -27.27 19.76
N CYS A 77 4.71 -27.82 19.57
CA CYS A 77 5.78 -27.17 18.82
C CYS A 77 5.40 -26.97 17.35
N ILE A 78 4.93 -28.03 16.67
CA ILE A 78 4.47 -27.96 15.28
C ILE A 78 3.30 -26.98 15.15
N TYR A 79 2.33 -27.04 16.07
CA TYR A 79 1.19 -26.13 16.10
C TYR A 79 1.63 -24.66 16.19
N THR A 80 2.57 -24.35 17.08
CA THR A 80 3.14 -23.00 17.23
C THR A 80 3.82 -22.55 15.94
N LEU A 81 4.64 -23.42 15.32
CA LEU A 81 5.32 -23.09 14.06
C LEU A 81 4.34 -22.81 12.92
N ILE A 82 3.26 -23.59 12.82
CA ILE A 82 2.20 -23.38 11.81
C ILE A 82 1.53 -22.02 12.03
N LEU A 83 1.14 -21.70 13.28
CA LEU A 83 0.51 -20.42 13.60
C LEU A 83 1.43 -19.24 13.26
N LEU A 84 2.71 -19.33 13.62
CA LEU A 84 3.70 -18.30 13.29
C LEU A 84 3.89 -18.15 11.78
N GLY A 85 4.00 -19.26 11.04
CA GLY A 85 4.19 -19.23 9.59
C GLY A 85 3.01 -18.57 8.86
N ILE A 86 1.78 -19.07 9.09
CA ILE A 86 0.57 -18.54 8.47
C ILE A 86 0.33 -17.10 8.90
N GLY A 87 0.47 -16.81 10.20
CA GLY A 87 0.28 -15.48 10.74
C GLY A 87 1.26 -14.48 10.15
N SER A 88 2.53 -14.86 9.98
CA SER A 88 3.58 -13.97 9.46
C SER A 88 3.33 -13.62 8.02
N TYR A 89 3.05 -14.63 7.19
CA TYR A 89 2.72 -14.41 5.79
C TYR A 89 1.51 -13.47 5.64
N GLY A 90 0.41 -13.76 6.35
CA GLY A 90 -0.78 -12.91 6.33
C GLY A 90 -0.50 -11.50 6.83
N SER A 91 0.23 -11.35 7.93
CA SER A 91 0.55 -10.04 8.50
C SER A 91 1.43 -9.19 7.57
N ILE A 92 2.43 -9.78 6.91
CA ILE A 92 3.25 -9.08 5.90
C ILE A 92 2.37 -8.56 4.78
N PHE A 93 1.51 -9.42 4.23
CA PHE A 93 0.61 -9.05 3.14
C PHE A 93 -0.33 -7.90 3.52
N PHE A 94 -1.06 -8.03 4.62
CA PHE A 94 -2.06 -7.03 5.02
C PHE A 94 -1.44 -5.70 5.46
N THR A 95 -0.35 -5.73 6.22
CA THR A 95 0.29 -4.48 6.67
C THR A 95 0.91 -3.70 5.52
N LYS A 96 1.42 -4.40 4.50
CA LYS A 96 1.86 -3.80 3.24
C LYS A 96 0.69 -3.21 2.45
N LYS A 97 -0.42 -3.94 2.33
CA LYS A 97 -1.64 -3.45 1.67
C LYS A 97 -2.16 -2.16 2.31
N ILE A 98 -2.29 -2.16 3.64
CA ILE A 98 -2.76 -0.99 4.41
C ILE A 98 -1.86 0.22 4.17
N PHE A 99 -0.53 0.04 4.15
CA PHE A 99 0.38 1.13 3.80
C PHE A 99 0.12 1.68 2.39
N GLY A 100 -0.12 0.82 1.40
CA GLY A 100 -0.46 1.26 0.05
C GLY A 100 -1.73 2.10 0.01
N GLU A 101 -2.78 1.68 0.72
CA GLU A 101 -4.06 2.40 0.83
C GLU A 101 -3.91 3.75 1.53
N ASP A 102 -3.18 3.78 2.66
CA ASP A 102 -2.89 5.02 3.39
C ASP A 102 -2.03 5.99 2.54
N PHE A 103 -1.06 5.45 1.79
CA PHE A 103 -0.25 6.22 0.87
C PHE A 103 -1.10 6.82 -0.25
N GLN A 104 -1.99 6.04 -0.87
CA GLN A 104 -2.89 6.51 -1.93
C GLN A 104 -3.84 7.61 -1.44
N MET A 105 -4.37 7.48 -0.23
CA MET A 105 -5.22 8.50 0.40
C MET A 105 -4.49 9.83 0.55
N MET A 106 -3.29 9.83 1.12
CA MET A 106 -2.45 11.03 1.21
C MET A 106 -2.05 11.56 -0.18
N ASN A 107 -1.68 10.67 -1.09
CA ASN A 107 -1.22 11.00 -2.44
C ASN A 107 -2.33 11.66 -3.29
N THR A 108 -3.60 11.45 -2.94
CA THR A 108 -4.73 12.12 -3.59
C THR A 108 -4.69 13.63 -3.35
N ASP A 109 -4.48 14.08 -2.11
CA ASP A 109 -4.37 15.50 -1.79
C ASP A 109 -3.11 16.12 -2.42
N TYR A 110 -2.01 15.35 -2.46
CA TYR A 110 -0.79 15.76 -3.16
C TYR A 110 -1.04 15.99 -4.65
N LYS A 111 -1.63 15.00 -5.34
CA LYS A 111 -1.95 15.10 -6.78
C LYS A 111 -2.89 16.27 -7.06
N GLN A 112 -3.91 16.49 -6.21
CA GLN A 112 -4.83 17.61 -6.39
C GLN A 112 -4.12 18.95 -6.21
N THR A 113 -3.28 19.09 -5.19
CA THR A 113 -2.50 20.32 -4.96
C THR A 113 -1.57 20.60 -6.14
N LEU A 114 -0.89 19.56 -6.64
CA LEU A 114 0.01 19.63 -7.79
C LEU A 114 -0.73 20.05 -9.07
N PHE A 115 -1.93 19.51 -9.29
CA PHE A 115 -2.78 19.84 -10.42
C PHE A 115 -3.23 21.30 -10.38
N GLU A 116 -3.82 21.76 -9.27
CA GLU A 116 -4.36 23.13 -9.19
C GLU A 116 -3.27 24.20 -9.21
N THR A 117 -2.09 23.93 -8.61
CA THR A 117 -0.93 24.82 -8.71
C THR A 117 -0.42 24.90 -10.14
N GLY A 118 -0.44 23.80 -10.89
CA GLY A 118 -0.10 23.77 -12.32
C GLY A 118 -1.14 24.47 -13.21
N GLN A 119 -2.39 24.58 -12.76
CA GLN A 119 -3.46 25.36 -13.42
C GLN A 119 -3.49 26.84 -12.98
N GLU A 120 -2.57 27.25 -12.09
CA GLU A 120 -2.48 28.60 -11.53
C GLU A 120 -3.79 29.07 -10.85
N LYS A 121 -4.56 28.15 -10.28
CA LYS A 121 -5.81 28.45 -9.56
C LYS A 121 -5.54 28.71 -8.09
N GLN A 122 -5.51 29.97 -7.69
CA GLN A 122 -5.03 30.38 -6.36
C GLN A 122 -5.90 29.86 -5.19
N LEU A 123 -7.21 30.00 -5.28
CA LEU A 123 -8.11 29.62 -4.18
C LEU A 123 -8.06 28.09 -3.97
N GLU A 124 -8.21 27.34 -5.05
CA GLU A 124 -8.20 25.88 -5.06
C GLU A 124 -6.83 25.32 -4.67
N SER A 125 -5.73 25.96 -5.09
CA SER A 125 -4.38 25.58 -4.67
C SER A 125 -4.22 25.72 -3.16
N LYS A 126 -4.72 26.82 -2.58
CA LYS A 126 -4.63 27.05 -1.14
C LYS A 126 -5.46 26.04 -0.35
N GLU A 127 -6.71 25.81 -0.76
CA GLU A 127 -7.58 24.83 -0.09
C GLU A 127 -7.02 23.40 -0.15
N ASN A 128 -6.50 22.97 -1.30
CA ASN A 128 -5.91 21.63 -1.43
C ASN A 128 -4.56 21.52 -0.73
N TYR A 129 -3.76 22.59 -0.72
CA TYR A 129 -2.53 22.65 0.06
C TYR A 129 -2.77 22.43 1.55
N GLU A 130 -3.80 23.05 2.13
CA GLU A 130 -4.16 22.84 3.55
C GLU A 130 -4.53 21.39 3.83
N LYS A 131 -5.24 20.71 2.92
CA LYS A 131 -5.54 19.28 3.03
C LYS A 131 -4.27 18.43 2.97
N LEU A 132 -3.39 18.71 2.00
CA LEU A 132 -2.10 18.03 1.85
C LEU A 132 -1.25 18.13 3.11
N VAL A 133 -1.14 19.31 3.71
CA VAL A 133 -0.38 19.50 4.97
C VAL A 133 -0.92 18.59 6.06
N ILE A 134 -2.24 18.49 6.21
CA ILE A 134 -2.88 17.67 7.24
C ILE A 134 -2.72 16.17 6.93
N SER A 135 -3.05 15.74 5.71
CA SER A 135 -3.02 14.32 5.34
C SER A 135 -1.59 13.77 5.33
N TYR A 136 -0.61 14.56 4.87
CA TYR A 136 0.80 14.20 4.95
C TYR A 136 1.28 14.08 6.40
N ALA A 137 0.98 15.06 7.26
CA ALA A 137 1.39 15.00 8.67
C ALA A 137 0.81 13.77 9.40
N LEU A 138 -0.44 13.40 9.10
CA LEU A 138 -1.06 12.17 9.63
C LEU A 138 -0.36 10.91 9.14
N PHE A 139 -0.08 10.84 7.83
CA PHE A 139 0.65 9.74 7.20
C PHE A 139 2.05 9.59 7.80
N GLU A 140 2.83 10.67 7.83
CA GLU A 140 4.19 10.67 8.37
C GLU A 140 4.21 10.26 9.84
N LYS A 141 3.34 10.86 10.68
CA LYS A 141 3.28 10.53 12.11
C LYS A 141 3.00 9.05 12.34
N LYS A 142 2.06 8.47 11.58
CA LYS A 142 1.72 7.04 11.66
C LYS A 142 2.95 6.20 11.33
N TYR A 143 3.62 6.48 10.21
CA TYR A 143 4.69 5.62 9.70
C TYR A 143 6.07 5.84 10.32
N ARG A 144 6.29 6.98 10.98
CA ARG A 144 7.41 7.15 11.91
C ARG A 144 7.22 6.36 13.21
N SER A 145 5.98 6.29 13.71
CA SER A 145 5.70 5.54 14.94
C SER A 145 5.57 4.03 14.72
N TYR A 146 5.21 3.61 13.51
CA TYR A 146 4.95 2.21 13.17
C TYR A 146 5.39 1.92 11.73
N ARG A 147 6.29 0.94 11.55
CA ARG A 147 6.71 0.51 10.21
C ARG A 147 6.19 -0.89 9.88
N PRO A 148 5.46 -1.07 8.77
CA PRO A 148 5.12 -2.40 8.27
C PRO A 148 6.40 -3.14 7.93
N TYR A 149 6.34 -4.48 7.93
CA TYR A 149 7.53 -5.31 7.76
C TYR A 149 8.32 -4.98 6.49
N SER A 150 7.63 -4.70 5.39
CA SER A 150 8.25 -4.33 4.10
C SER A 150 9.07 -3.04 4.13
N LEU A 151 8.84 -2.15 5.10
CA LEU A 151 9.57 -0.87 5.26
C LEU A 151 10.56 -0.90 6.42
N ARG A 152 10.58 -1.98 7.22
CA ARG A 152 11.37 -2.03 8.46
C ARG A 152 12.86 -1.99 8.21
N GLY A 153 13.31 -2.56 7.09
CA GLY A 153 14.72 -2.57 6.67
C GLY A 153 15.16 -1.33 5.88
N ASP A 154 14.25 -0.41 5.58
CA ASP A 154 14.58 0.78 4.80
C ASP A 154 15.25 1.85 5.68
N ALA A 155 16.55 2.04 5.45
CA ALA A 155 17.36 3.02 6.16
C ALA A 155 17.06 4.47 5.72
N LEU A 156 16.55 4.68 4.50
CA LEU A 156 16.27 6.01 3.95
C LEU A 156 14.86 6.49 4.27
N PHE A 157 13.95 5.58 4.64
CA PHE A 157 12.52 5.86 4.81
C PHE A 157 12.21 7.12 5.63
N ASP A 158 12.73 7.24 6.85
CA ASP A 158 12.46 8.42 7.69
C ASP A 158 13.03 9.72 7.12
N THR A 159 14.19 9.62 6.45
CA THR A 159 14.84 10.77 5.80
C THR A 159 14.02 11.23 4.60
N ASP A 160 13.50 10.30 3.81
CA ASP A 160 12.63 10.62 2.68
C ASP A 160 11.29 11.20 3.10
N LEU A 161 10.68 10.65 4.17
CA LEU A 161 9.47 11.25 4.74
C LEU A 161 9.74 12.69 5.20
N LYS A 162 10.84 12.90 5.92
CA LYS A 162 11.22 14.25 6.34
C LYS A 162 11.44 15.19 5.16
N ARG A 163 12.09 14.71 4.10
CA ARG A 163 12.36 15.51 2.90
C ARG A 163 11.06 15.93 2.21
N VAL A 164 10.08 15.04 2.13
CA VAL A 164 8.76 15.38 1.58
C VAL A 164 8.03 16.39 2.48
N GLU A 165 8.08 16.23 3.81
CA GLU A 165 7.56 17.22 4.77
C GLU A 165 8.17 18.60 4.51
N GLU A 166 9.51 18.67 4.40
CA GLU A 166 10.26 19.91 4.18
C GLU A 166 9.85 20.61 2.86
N ILE A 167 9.63 19.86 1.77
CA ILE A 167 9.15 20.40 0.49
C ILE A 167 7.71 20.93 0.61
N ILE A 168 6.81 20.17 1.25
CA ILE A 168 5.42 20.60 1.45
C ILE A 168 5.39 21.89 2.27
N LEU A 169 6.21 22.01 3.31
CA LEU A 169 6.25 23.21 4.14
C LEU A 169 6.94 24.40 3.42
N SER A 170 7.92 24.16 2.56
CA SER A 170 8.64 25.23 1.85
C SER A 170 7.76 25.99 0.87
N VAL A 171 6.77 25.32 0.25
CA VAL A 171 5.89 25.94 -0.75
C VAL A 171 4.77 26.79 -0.13
N LYS A 172 4.57 26.76 1.19
CA LYS A 172 3.46 27.48 1.87
C LYS A 172 3.33 28.93 1.42
N LYS A 173 4.42 29.69 1.51
CA LYS A 173 4.43 31.12 1.18
C LYS A 173 4.11 31.36 -0.29
N LYS A 174 4.58 30.48 -1.18
CA LYS A 174 4.35 30.57 -2.62
C LYS A 174 2.87 30.36 -2.93
N VAL A 175 2.25 29.35 -2.32
CA VAL A 175 0.80 29.11 -2.43
C VAL A 175 -0.01 30.28 -1.88
N ASP A 176 0.36 30.80 -0.70
CA ASP A 176 -0.34 31.92 -0.06
C ASP A 176 -0.23 33.23 -0.87
N ASN A 177 0.92 33.49 -1.50
CA ASN A 177 1.19 34.72 -2.26
C ASN A 177 0.76 34.64 -3.73
N GLY A 178 0.44 33.45 -4.25
CA GLY A 178 0.07 33.24 -5.65
C GLY A 178 1.22 32.89 -6.59
N ASP A 179 2.41 32.58 -6.07
CA ASP A 179 3.58 32.11 -6.84
C ASP A 179 3.41 30.61 -7.22
N LEU A 180 2.28 30.27 -7.84
CA LEU A 180 1.79 28.90 -8.00
C LEU A 180 2.66 28.06 -8.94
N ARG A 181 3.25 28.67 -9.97
CA ARG A 181 4.17 28.00 -10.88
C ARG A 181 5.44 27.52 -10.18
N GLU A 182 5.99 28.33 -9.30
CA GLU A 182 7.15 27.94 -8.49
C GLU A 182 6.76 26.88 -7.45
N ALA A 183 5.59 27.02 -6.81
CA ALA A 183 5.07 26.01 -5.89
C ALA A 183 4.88 24.65 -6.58
N HIS A 184 4.32 24.64 -7.79
CA HIS A 184 4.14 23.44 -8.60
C HIS A 184 5.47 22.74 -8.89
N LEU A 185 6.48 23.49 -9.38
CA LEU A 185 7.79 22.93 -9.70
C LEU A 185 8.50 22.33 -8.47
N GLU A 186 8.36 22.95 -7.29
CA GLU A 186 8.90 22.39 -6.05
C GLU A 186 8.15 21.11 -5.63
N LEU A 187 6.81 21.13 -5.68
CA LEU A 187 5.99 19.97 -5.35
C LEU A 187 6.25 18.77 -6.27
N GLU A 188 6.50 18.99 -7.56
CA GLU A 188 6.85 17.94 -8.53
C GLU A 188 8.05 17.08 -8.07
N THR A 189 8.97 17.65 -7.28
CA THR A 189 10.15 16.92 -6.77
C THR A 189 9.81 15.85 -5.74
N ILE A 190 8.58 15.82 -5.19
CA ILE A 190 8.08 14.77 -4.29
C ILE A 190 7.84 13.45 -5.05
N ARG A 191 7.43 13.52 -6.32
CA ARG A 191 7.13 12.33 -7.14
C ARG A 191 8.30 11.33 -7.18
N PRO A 192 9.53 11.69 -7.56
CA PRO A 192 10.64 10.74 -7.58
C PRO A 192 10.97 10.17 -6.20
N ILE A 193 10.84 10.96 -5.12
CA ILE A 193 11.09 10.48 -3.75
C ILE A 193 10.11 9.36 -3.41
N THR A 194 8.81 9.64 -3.54
CA THR A 194 7.74 8.68 -3.22
C THR A 194 7.78 7.43 -4.11
N GLN A 195 8.08 7.58 -5.40
CA GLN A 195 8.29 6.44 -6.30
C GLN A 195 9.46 5.56 -5.85
N ASP A 196 10.58 6.16 -5.43
CA ASP A 196 11.73 5.42 -4.92
C ASP A 196 11.41 4.67 -3.63
N ILE A 197 10.60 5.25 -2.72
CA ILE A 197 10.09 4.54 -1.53
C ILE A 197 9.38 3.26 -1.94
N LEU A 198 8.44 3.35 -2.86
CA LEU A 198 7.62 2.21 -3.26
C LEU A 198 8.45 1.14 -3.97
N LYS A 199 9.34 1.55 -4.90
CA LYS A 199 10.21 0.63 -5.66
C LYS A 199 11.15 -0.16 -4.76
N ARG A 200 11.95 0.51 -3.92
CA ARG A 200 12.99 -0.16 -3.11
C ARG A 200 12.41 -1.08 -2.03
N ASN A 201 11.15 -0.88 -1.68
CA ASN A 201 10.43 -1.69 -0.70
C ASN A 201 9.46 -2.70 -1.34
N ASN A 202 9.57 -2.89 -2.66
CA ASN A 202 8.80 -3.86 -3.44
C ASN A 202 7.28 -3.67 -3.32
N PHE A 203 6.77 -2.45 -3.10
CA PHE A 203 5.32 -2.21 -3.14
C PHE A 203 4.79 -2.49 -4.55
N SER A 204 3.54 -3.00 -4.62
CA SER A 204 2.94 -3.29 -5.93
C SER A 204 2.95 -2.02 -6.74
N LEU A 205 3.55 -2.13 -7.91
CA LEU A 205 3.69 -1.04 -8.84
C LEU A 205 2.38 -0.76 -9.53
N LEU A 206 1.26 -1.49 -9.30
CA LEU A 206 0.03 -1.32 -10.10
C LEU A 206 -0.42 0.14 -10.18
N ALA A 207 -0.50 0.85 -9.04
CA ALA A 207 -0.88 2.27 -9.03
C ALA A 207 0.17 3.15 -9.73
N ILE A 208 1.46 2.87 -9.58
CA ILE A 208 2.55 3.60 -10.23
C ILE A 208 2.58 3.33 -11.74
N ALA A 209 2.42 2.07 -12.13
CA ALA A 209 2.39 1.58 -13.49
C ALA A 209 1.15 2.11 -14.21
N LEU A 210 0.01 2.25 -13.52
CA LEU A 210 -1.18 2.90 -14.05
C LEU A 210 -0.93 4.40 -14.31
N VAL A 211 -0.21 5.11 -13.42
CA VAL A 211 0.19 6.51 -13.66
C VAL A 211 1.17 6.62 -14.83
N ASP A 212 2.22 5.80 -14.85
CA ASP A 212 3.19 5.77 -15.95
C ASP A 212 2.53 5.42 -17.29
N PHE A 213 1.55 4.51 -17.28
CA PHE A 213 0.75 4.18 -18.44
C PHE A 213 -0.14 5.35 -18.85
N HIS A 214 -0.82 6.02 -17.92
CA HIS A 214 -1.65 7.19 -18.19
C HIS A 214 -0.89 8.26 -19.01
N ASP A 215 0.32 8.61 -18.59
CA ASP A 215 1.11 9.66 -19.26
C ASP A 215 1.45 9.28 -20.70
N SER A 216 1.82 8.01 -20.93
CA SER A 216 2.06 7.49 -22.29
C SER A 216 0.76 7.29 -23.10
N MET A 217 -0.35 7.01 -22.42
CA MET A 217 -1.66 6.83 -23.02
C MET A 217 -2.21 8.17 -23.53
N GLU A 218 -2.13 9.25 -22.77
CA GLU A 218 -2.63 10.55 -23.22
C GLU A 218 -1.92 11.00 -24.53
N LYS A 219 -0.64 10.68 -24.72
CA LYS A 219 0.07 10.91 -25.99
C LYS A 219 -0.59 10.20 -27.18
N ILE A 220 -1.03 8.95 -27.02
CA ILE A 220 -1.70 8.23 -28.12
C ILE A 220 -3.11 8.79 -28.36
N LEU A 221 -3.81 9.19 -27.29
CA LEU A 221 -5.14 9.79 -27.37
C LEU A 221 -5.12 11.13 -28.10
N ASP A 222 -4.14 11.99 -27.80
CA ASP A 222 -3.96 13.28 -28.48
C ASP A 222 -3.84 13.11 -30.00
N LYS A 223 -3.09 12.09 -30.45
CA LYS A 223 -2.93 11.77 -31.86
C LYS A 223 -4.19 11.18 -32.49
N ALA A 224 -4.86 10.29 -31.77
CA ALA A 224 -6.10 9.67 -32.24
C ALA A 224 -7.23 10.69 -32.40
N ASN A 225 -7.36 11.64 -31.47
CA ASN A 225 -8.40 12.68 -31.48
C ASN A 225 -8.25 13.66 -32.66
N ILE A 226 -7.03 13.89 -33.16
CA ILE A 226 -6.79 14.70 -34.36
C ILE A 226 -6.65 13.84 -35.64
N GLN A 227 -7.00 12.55 -35.56
CA GLN A 227 -6.94 11.60 -36.67
C GLN A 227 -5.54 11.42 -37.29
N ASP A 228 -4.48 11.64 -36.48
CA ASP A 228 -3.08 11.47 -36.88
C ASP A 228 -2.63 10.01 -36.74
N ALA A 229 -2.95 9.19 -37.75
CA ALA A 229 -2.57 7.77 -37.77
C ALA A 229 -1.05 7.53 -37.65
N PRO A 230 -0.16 8.26 -38.36
CA PRO A 230 1.28 8.16 -38.13
C PRO A 230 1.68 8.45 -36.68
N GLY A 231 1.09 9.49 -36.07
CA GLY A 231 1.31 9.83 -34.66
C GLY A 231 0.87 8.74 -33.69
N VAL A 232 -0.29 8.11 -33.93
CA VAL A 232 -0.77 6.97 -33.14
C VAL A 232 0.21 5.80 -33.22
N ILE A 233 0.70 5.46 -34.41
CA ILE A 233 1.65 4.37 -34.62
C ILE A 233 2.97 4.65 -33.88
N MET A 234 3.47 5.89 -33.93
CA MET A 234 4.72 6.28 -33.24
C MET A 234 4.60 6.26 -31.71
N ALA A 235 3.44 6.66 -31.16
CA ALA A 235 3.23 6.72 -29.71
C ALA A 235 2.93 5.34 -29.09
N TYR A 236 2.51 4.36 -29.90
CA TYR A 236 2.05 3.06 -29.42
C TYR A 236 3.10 2.27 -28.62
N ASP A 237 4.34 2.22 -29.09
CA ASP A 237 5.36 1.35 -28.46
C ASP A 237 5.65 1.76 -27.01
N GLU A 238 5.67 3.06 -26.73
CA GLU A 238 5.83 3.59 -25.36
C GLU A 238 4.63 3.19 -24.49
N ALA A 239 3.41 3.44 -24.97
CA ALA A 239 2.18 3.11 -24.23
C ALA A 239 2.04 1.60 -23.98
N SER A 240 2.38 0.79 -24.97
CA SER A 240 2.31 -0.68 -24.89
C SER A 240 3.32 -1.24 -23.90
N LEU A 241 4.54 -0.70 -23.87
CA LEU A 241 5.56 -1.06 -22.89
C LEU A 241 5.10 -0.73 -21.47
N LYS A 242 4.54 0.48 -21.25
CA LYS A 242 4.03 0.89 -19.94
C LYS A 242 2.83 0.06 -19.49
N LEU A 243 1.90 -0.25 -20.40
CA LEU A 243 0.78 -1.14 -20.10
C LEU A 243 1.24 -2.58 -19.77
N SER A 244 2.35 -3.04 -20.35
CA SER A 244 2.91 -4.36 -20.01
C SER A 244 3.39 -4.43 -18.56
N LEU A 245 3.82 -3.31 -17.99
CA LEU A 245 4.17 -3.23 -16.56
C LEU A 245 2.92 -3.26 -15.67
N VAL A 246 1.81 -2.65 -16.12
CA VAL A 246 0.50 -2.79 -15.44
C VAL A 246 0.04 -4.24 -15.44
N GLU A 247 0.17 -4.92 -16.57
CA GLU A 247 -0.23 -6.33 -16.75
C GLU A 247 0.58 -7.31 -15.90
N GLN A 248 1.85 -7.01 -15.64
CA GLN A 248 2.68 -7.80 -14.72
C GLN A 248 2.16 -7.72 -13.27
N GLU A 249 1.54 -6.61 -12.90
CA GLU A 249 1.01 -6.37 -11.55
C GLU A 249 -0.44 -6.85 -11.42
N ALA A 250 -1.25 -6.70 -12.48
CA ALA A 250 -2.60 -7.22 -12.56
C ALA A 250 -2.99 -7.53 -14.01
N ALA A 251 -3.43 -8.76 -14.29
CA ALA A 251 -3.83 -9.20 -15.62
C ALA A 251 -5.31 -9.65 -15.68
N ASP A 252 -6.18 -9.00 -14.91
CA ASP A 252 -7.61 -9.30 -14.93
C ASP A 252 -8.33 -8.72 -16.15
N VAL A 253 -9.62 -9.05 -16.27
CA VAL A 253 -10.46 -8.69 -17.41
C VAL A 253 -10.50 -7.18 -17.68
N GLU A 254 -10.40 -6.33 -16.64
CA GLU A 254 -10.41 -4.88 -16.84
C GLU A 254 -9.10 -4.39 -17.47
N ILE A 255 -7.95 -4.91 -17.04
CA ILE A 255 -6.64 -4.61 -17.64
C ILE A 255 -6.54 -5.16 -19.06
N GLN A 256 -7.03 -6.38 -19.30
CA GLN A 256 -7.09 -6.95 -20.65
C GLN A 256 -8.01 -6.14 -21.59
N THR A 257 -9.03 -5.47 -21.05
CA THR A 257 -9.86 -4.55 -21.82
C THR A 257 -9.09 -3.29 -22.23
N ILE A 258 -8.25 -2.74 -21.35
CA ILE A 258 -7.35 -1.63 -21.69
C ILE A 258 -6.39 -2.04 -22.81
N ARG A 259 -5.75 -3.21 -22.68
CA ARG A 259 -4.85 -3.78 -23.71
C ARG A 259 -5.52 -3.90 -25.05
N LYS A 260 -6.69 -4.54 -25.08
CA LYS A 260 -7.46 -4.69 -26.32
C LYS A 260 -7.78 -3.33 -26.95
N ASN A 261 -8.18 -2.34 -26.16
CA ASN A 261 -8.50 -1.01 -26.68
C ASN A 261 -7.27 -0.28 -27.25
N LEU A 262 -6.10 -0.43 -26.62
CA LEU A 262 -4.84 0.11 -27.11
C LEU A 262 -4.40 -0.55 -28.43
N ASP A 263 -4.51 -1.88 -28.51
CA ASP A 263 -4.15 -2.64 -29.71
C ASP A 263 -5.11 -2.36 -30.88
N ASP A 264 -6.41 -2.20 -30.59
CA ASP A 264 -7.43 -1.80 -31.56
C ASP A 264 -7.14 -0.41 -32.16
N LEU A 265 -6.68 0.56 -31.35
CA LEU A 265 -6.25 1.89 -31.85
C LEU A 265 -5.10 1.77 -32.86
N LEU A 266 -4.09 0.96 -32.55
CA LEU A 266 -2.99 0.70 -33.47
C LEU A 266 -3.48 0.08 -34.78
N ARG A 267 -4.39 -0.90 -34.69
CA ARG A 267 -4.96 -1.55 -35.87
C ARG A 267 -5.71 -0.54 -36.75
N LEU A 268 -6.58 0.28 -36.16
CA LEU A 268 -7.31 1.31 -36.90
C LEU A 268 -6.37 2.30 -37.60
N ALA A 269 -5.29 2.72 -36.92
CA ALA A 269 -4.29 3.60 -37.50
C ALA A 269 -3.54 2.95 -38.68
N LYS A 270 -3.14 1.67 -38.55
CA LYS A 270 -2.49 0.91 -39.63
C LYS A 270 -3.41 0.65 -40.82
N ASP A 271 -4.70 0.45 -40.56
CA ASP A 271 -5.72 0.20 -41.58
C ASP A 271 -6.24 1.50 -42.24
N GLY A 272 -5.79 2.67 -41.79
CA GLY A 272 -6.21 3.99 -42.32
C GLY A 272 -7.65 4.36 -41.98
N ARG A 273 -8.25 3.76 -40.95
CA ARG A 273 -9.64 4.00 -40.52
C ARG A 273 -9.73 5.20 -39.58
N LEU A 274 -9.43 6.37 -40.13
CA LEU A 274 -9.29 7.63 -39.39
C LEU A 274 -10.58 8.07 -38.67
N ASP A 275 -11.73 7.76 -39.27
CA ASP A 275 -13.07 8.09 -38.78
C ASP A 275 -13.41 7.43 -37.42
N GLN A 276 -12.67 6.39 -37.03
CA GLN A 276 -12.94 5.59 -35.82
C GLN A 276 -11.88 5.77 -34.73
N LEU A 277 -10.82 6.53 -34.99
CA LEU A 277 -9.74 6.74 -34.03
C LEU A 277 -10.22 7.47 -32.77
N GLU A 278 -11.02 8.53 -32.94
CA GLU A 278 -11.54 9.33 -31.82
C GLU A 278 -12.47 8.52 -30.90
N GLU A 279 -13.40 7.75 -31.49
CA GLU A 279 -14.31 6.89 -30.71
C GLU A 279 -13.52 5.86 -29.91
N LYS A 280 -12.56 5.18 -30.55
CA LYS A 280 -11.73 4.17 -29.91
C LYS A 280 -10.82 4.77 -28.83
N ALA A 281 -10.33 6.00 -29.01
CA ALA A 281 -9.59 6.76 -28.00
C ALA A 281 -10.47 7.01 -26.76
N GLY A 282 -11.73 7.40 -26.96
CA GLY A 282 -12.70 7.52 -25.87
C GLY A 282 -12.92 6.22 -25.09
N GLU A 283 -12.99 5.08 -25.79
CA GLU A 283 -13.11 3.76 -25.15
C GLU A 283 -11.88 3.40 -24.31
N LEU A 284 -10.66 3.66 -24.81
CA LEU A 284 -9.42 3.43 -24.07
C LEU A 284 -9.35 4.29 -22.81
N LYS A 285 -9.65 5.60 -22.92
CA LYS A 285 -9.67 6.51 -21.77
C LYS A 285 -10.67 6.06 -20.71
N LYS A 286 -11.87 5.64 -21.14
CA LYS A 286 -12.93 5.17 -20.24
C LYS A 286 -12.55 3.87 -19.51
N SER A 287 -11.94 2.91 -20.19
CA SER A 287 -11.48 1.67 -19.54
C SER A 287 -10.35 1.93 -18.56
N PHE A 288 -9.40 2.81 -18.92
CA PHE A 288 -8.33 3.23 -18.01
C PHE A 288 -8.87 3.91 -16.75
N VAL A 289 -9.71 4.96 -16.89
CA VAL A 289 -10.23 5.73 -15.75
C VAL A 289 -10.99 4.84 -14.77
N ARG A 290 -11.73 3.84 -15.26
CA ARG A 290 -12.42 2.86 -14.40
C ARG A 290 -11.44 2.12 -13.49
N VAL A 291 -10.36 1.59 -14.06
CA VAL A 291 -9.35 0.85 -13.31
C VAL A 291 -8.59 1.78 -12.39
N TYR A 292 -8.18 2.94 -12.89
CA TYR A 292 -7.39 3.91 -12.14
C TYR A 292 -8.14 4.44 -10.92
N LEU A 293 -9.41 4.83 -11.03
CA LEU A 293 -10.19 5.28 -9.87
C LEU A 293 -10.45 4.18 -8.84
N ALA A 294 -10.50 2.92 -9.28
CA ALA A 294 -10.72 1.80 -8.38
C ALA A 294 -9.43 1.30 -7.71
N ARG A 295 -8.26 1.49 -8.34
CA ARG A 295 -7.03 0.74 -8.00
C ARG A 295 -5.72 1.54 -8.08
N GLY A 296 -5.73 2.78 -8.56
CA GLY A 296 -4.56 3.65 -8.76
C GLY A 296 -4.52 4.84 -7.82
#